data_AF-A0A379AAE2-F1
#
_entry.id   AF-A0A379AAE2-F1
#
_cell.length_a   1.000
_cell.length_b   1.000
_cell.length_c   1.000
_cell.angle_alpha   90.00
_cell.angle_beta   90.00
_cell.angle_gamma   90.00
#
_symmetry.space_group_name_H-M   'P 1'
#
loop_
_entity.id
_entity.type
_entity.pdbx_description
1 polymer ?
#
loop_
_entity_poly.entity_id
_entity_poly.type
_entity_poly.pdbx_seq_one_letter_code
_entity_poly.pdbx_strand_id
1 'polypeptide(L)'
;MSPQRVVKTGGIRLGMPARQIVIGDVVRKMEPLQLVDCASCSITPACRLKQALHDAVQRFLQELDSYTLADLVEGNTPLYEIILSRSPVEINIK
;
A
#
# COMPACT_ATOMS: atom_id res chain seq x y z
N MET A 1 2.62 45.78 -16.92
CA MET A 1 1.91 44.66 -16.27
C MET A 1 2.31 43.38 -17.00
N SER A 2 3.30 42.66 -16.51
CA SER A 2 3.75 41.42 -17.17
C SER A 2 2.79 40.27 -16.86
N PRO A 3 2.43 39.43 -17.84
CA PRO A 3 1.52 38.31 -17.60
C PRO A 3 2.23 37.25 -16.76
N GLN A 4 1.71 36.97 -15.57
CA GLN A 4 2.18 35.85 -14.76
C GLN A 4 1.81 34.54 -15.48
N ARG A 5 2.84 33.76 -15.82
CA ARG A 5 2.71 32.41 -16.36
C ARG A 5 2.13 31.50 -15.27
N VAL A 6 0.83 31.21 -15.34
CA VAL A 6 0.20 30.19 -14.49
C VAL A 6 0.76 28.82 -14.89
N VAL A 7 1.66 28.28 -14.08
CA VAL A 7 2.00 26.85 -14.15
C VAL A 7 0.84 26.09 -13.51
N LYS A 8 0.27 25.11 -14.21
CA LYS A 8 -0.63 24.14 -13.58
C LYS A 8 0.20 23.32 -12.59
N THR A 9 0.23 23.71 -11.33
CA THR A 9 0.87 22.94 -10.25
C THR A 9 0.01 21.70 -9.97
N GLY A 10 0.22 20.65 -10.77
CA GLY A 10 -0.35 19.33 -10.51
C GLY A 10 0.20 18.73 -9.23
N GLY A 11 -0.58 17.86 -8.59
CA GLY A 11 -0.19 17.14 -7.38
C GLY A 11 -1.34 16.28 -6.86
N ILE A 12 -1.01 15.26 -6.06
CA ILE A 12 -2.01 14.40 -5.40
C ILE A 12 -2.05 14.80 -3.92
N ARG A 13 -3.24 14.77 -3.33
CA ARG A 13 -3.46 14.93 -1.89
C ARG A 13 -4.32 13.76 -1.41
N LEU A 14 -4.25 13.46 -0.11
CA LEU A 14 -5.15 12.48 0.48
C LEU A 14 -6.60 12.94 0.33
N GLY A 15 -7.48 12.03 -0.09
CA GLY A 15 -8.92 12.32 -0.21
C GLY A 15 -9.67 12.30 1.12
N MET A 16 -9.00 11.95 2.23
CA MET A 16 -9.54 11.90 3.58
C MET A 16 -8.42 12.03 4.62
N PRO A 17 -8.73 12.28 5.91
CA PRO A 17 -7.71 12.32 6.96
C PRO A 17 -6.92 11.00 7.08
N ALA A 18 -5.60 11.08 7.31
CA ALA A 18 -4.74 9.89 7.41
C ALA A 18 -5.18 8.88 8.50
N ARG A 19 -5.77 9.37 9.59
CA ARG A 19 -6.35 8.55 10.67
C ARG A 19 -7.57 7.72 10.24
N GLN A 20 -8.15 7.99 9.06
CA GLN A 20 -9.27 7.23 8.51
C GLN A 20 -8.84 6.25 7.41
N ILE A 21 -7.55 6.24 7.06
CA ILE A 21 -7.01 5.37 6.01
C ILE A 21 -6.44 4.12 6.67
N VAL A 22 -7.23 3.05 6.77
CA VAL A 22 -6.78 1.75 7.28
C VAL A 22 -5.83 1.10 6.28
N ILE A 23 -4.69 0.58 6.75
CA ILE A 23 -3.65 0.03 5.88
C ILE A 23 -4.11 -1.25 5.19
N GLY A 24 -4.83 -2.12 5.90
CA GLY A 24 -5.42 -3.31 5.30
C GLY A 24 -6.37 -3.00 4.14
N ASP A 25 -7.13 -1.90 4.19
CA ASP A 25 -8.01 -1.48 3.09
C ASP A 25 -7.22 -1.00 1.88
N VAL A 26 -6.09 -0.30 2.10
CA VAL A 26 -5.19 0.11 1.02
C VAL A 26 -4.63 -1.12 0.32
N VAL A 27 -4.11 -2.09 1.08
CA VAL A 27 -3.50 -3.31 0.51
C VAL A 27 -4.51 -4.13 -0.28
N ARG A 28 -5.75 -4.28 0.21
CA ARG A 28 -6.83 -4.97 -0.52
C ARG A 28 -7.22 -4.29 -1.84
N LYS A 29 -7.00 -2.98 -1.98
CA LYS A 29 -7.34 -2.22 -3.19
C LYS A 29 -6.23 -2.21 -4.26
N MET A 30 -5.00 -2.57 -3.89
CA MET A 30 -3.86 -2.52 -4.81
C MET A 30 -3.83 -3.73 -5.75
N GLU A 31 -4.02 -4.94 -5.24
CA GLU A 31 -3.90 -6.20 -5.99
C GLU A 31 -4.81 -7.28 -5.36
N PRO A 32 -5.27 -8.31 -6.10
CA PRO A 32 -6.22 -9.33 -5.60
C PRO A 32 -5.69 -10.27 -4.51
N LEU A 33 -4.48 -10.07 -3.97
CA LEU A 33 -3.83 -10.84 -2.88
C LEU A 33 -3.92 -12.38 -3.05
N GLN A 34 -4.05 -12.84 -4.29
CA GLN A 34 -4.18 -14.24 -4.64
C GLN A 34 -2.78 -14.83 -4.84
N LEU A 35 -2.33 -15.62 -3.86
CA LEU A 35 -0.97 -16.20 -3.89
C LEU A 35 -0.80 -17.32 -4.91
N VAL A 36 -1.88 -17.99 -5.31
CA VAL A 36 -1.85 -19.11 -6.24
C VAL A 36 -2.96 -19.00 -7.27
N ASP A 37 -2.60 -19.24 -8.53
CA ASP A 37 -3.57 -19.48 -9.59
C ASP A 37 -3.84 -20.99 -9.67
N CYS A 38 -5.07 -21.40 -9.32
CA CYS A 38 -5.49 -22.80 -9.34
C CYS A 38 -6.39 -23.14 -10.53
N ALA A 39 -6.50 -22.29 -11.55
CA ALA A 39 -7.47 -22.45 -12.64
C ALA A 39 -7.40 -23.82 -13.36
N SER A 40 -6.20 -24.36 -13.55
CA SER A 40 -5.95 -25.67 -14.20
C SER A 40 -5.43 -26.75 -13.24
N CYS A 41 -5.53 -26.53 -11.92
CA CYS A 41 -4.96 -27.42 -10.93
C CYS A 41 -5.91 -28.60 -10.61
N SER A 42 -5.58 -29.80 -11.09
CA SER A 42 -6.40 -31.02 -10.94
C SER A 42 -6.67 -31.46 -9.50
N ILE A 43 -5.81 -31.06 -8.55
CA ILE A 43 -5.96 -31.42 -7.13
C ILE A 43 -6.77 -30.39 -6.32
N THR A 44 -7.24 -29.30 -6.94
CA THR A 44 -7.93 -28.21 -6.25
C THR A 44 -9.05 -28.66 -5.29
N PRO A 45 -9.93 -29.62 -5.65
CA PRO A 45 -11.00 -30.07 -4.75
C PRO A 45 -10.53 -30.63 -3.40
N ALA A 46 -9.27 -31.10 -3.31
CA ALA A 46 -8.69 -31.70 -2.10
C ALA A 46 -7.41 -30.97 -1.62
N CYS A 47 -7.06 -29.83 -2.22
CA CYS A 47 -5.80 -29.14 -1.96
C CYS A 47 -5.82 -28.36 -0.64
N ARG A 48 -5.25 -28.95 0.42
CA ARG A 48 -5.10 -28.30 1.74
C ARG A 48 -4.17 -27.07 1.70
N LEU A 49 -3.23 -27.03 0.76
CA LEU A 49 -2.31 -25.90 0.61
C LEU A 49 -3.05 -24.62 0.22
N LYS A 50 -4.05 -24.71 -0.69
CA LYS A 50 -4.87 -23.55 -1.08
C LYS A 50 -5.55 -22.91 0.15
N GLN A 51 -6.10 -23.74 1.04
CA GLN A 51 -6.70 -23.26 2.28
C GLN A 51 -5.66 -22.63 3.21
N ALA A 52 -4.52 -23.30 3.43
CA ALA A 52 -3.47 -22.79 4.30
C ALA A 52 -2.94 -21.42 3.83
N LEU A 53 -2.78 -21.23 2.51
CA LEU A 53 -2.36 -19.95 1.93
C LEU A 53 -3.43 -18.87 2.06
N HIS A 54 -4.71 -19.20 1.82
CA HIS A 54 -5.82 -18.28 2.02
C HIS A 54 -5.86 -17.79 3.49
N ASP A 55 -5.78 -18.72 4.42
CA ASP A 55 -5.79 -18.48 5.87
C ASP A 55 -4.60 -17.62 6.32
N ALA A 56 -3.43 -17.78 5.70
CA ALA A 56 -2.26 -16.96 5.97
C ALA A 56 -2.46 -15.52 5.48
N VAL A 57 -3.00 -15.32 4.27
CA VAL A 57 -3.33 -13.99 3.75
C VAL A 57 -4.35 -13.29 4.64
N GLN A 58 -5.39 -13.98 5.11
CA GLN A 58 -6.38 -13.37 6.00
C GLN A 58 -5.75 -12.89 7.31
N ARG A 59 -4.83 -13.66 7.91
CA ARG A 59 -4.12 -13.25 9.14
C ARG A 59 -3.20 -12.05 8.90
N PHE A 60 -2.46 -12.06 7.80
CA PHE A 60 -1.64 -10.91 7.40
C PHE A 60 -2.48 -9.64 7.26
N LEU A 61 -3.63 -9.76 6.58
CA LEU A 61 -4.53 -8.65 6.39
C LEU A 61 -5.19 -8.16 7.69
N GLN A 62 -5.57 -9.07 8.59
CA GLN A 62 -6.11 -8.73 9.91
C GLN A 62 -5.10 -7.94 10.76
N GLU A 63 -3.82 -8.29 10.69
CA GLU A 63 -2.78 -7.49 11.34
C GLU A 63 -2.76 -6.06 10.77
N LEU A 64 -2.80 -5.92 9.44
CA LEU A 64 -2.81 -4.61 8.77
C LEU A 64 -4.08 -3.79 9.00
N ASP A 65 -5.20 -4.42 9.34
CA ASP A 65 -6.45 -3.73 9.69
C ASP A 65 -6.33 -2.97 11.02
N SER A 66 -5.31 -3.28 11.84
CA SER A 66 -5.05 -2.63 13.13
C SER A 66 -4.27 -1.31 13.01
N TYR A 67 -3.85 -0.92 11.81
CA TYR A 67 -3.06 0.29 11.57
C TYR A 67 -3.77 1.24 10.61
N THR A 68 -3.64 2.54 10.88
CA THR A 68 -3.98 3.61 9.96
C THR A 68 -2.72 4.23 9.34
N LEU A 69 -2.86 4.99 8.26
CA LEU A 69 -1.75 5.74 7.68
C LEU A 69 -1.11 6.69 8.70
N ALA A 70 -1.92 7.29 9.58
CA ALA A 70 -1.42 8.17 10.63
C ALA A 70 -0.48 7.44 11.59
N ASP A 71 -0.80 6.21 11.99
CA ASP A 71 0.01 5.42 12.94
C ASP A 71 1.41 5.13 12.40
N LEU A 72 1.57 5.06 11.06
CA LEU A 72 2.85 4.78 10.42
C LEU A 72 3.74 6.02 10.24
N VAL A 73 3.14 7.22 10.20
CA VAL A 73 3.85 8.46 9.80
C VAL A 73 3.92 9.51 10.89
N GLU A 74 2.94 9.60 11.79
CA GLU A 74 2.94 10.62 12.84
C GLU A 74 4.02 10.31 13.88
N GLY A 75 4.86 11.31 14.21
CA GLY A 75 5.96 11.12 15.16
C GLY A 75 7.11 10.24 14.67
N ASN A 76 7.07 9.75 13.42
CA ASN A 76 8.11 8.92 12.83
C ASN A 76 9.27 9.77 12.26
N THR A 77 9.96 10.52 13.12
CA THR A 77 11.08 11.39 12.73
C THR A 77 12.13 10.69 11.85
N PRO A 78 12.58 9.45 12.16
CA PRO A 78 13.53 8.76 11.30
C PRO A 78 13.03 8.55 9.87
N LEU A 79 11.74 8.27 9.67
CA LEU A 79 11.14 8.14 8.34
C LEU A 79 11.21 9.46 7.55
N TYR A 80 10.90 10.58 8.20
CA TYR A 80 10.97 11.89 7.55
C TYR A 80 12.40 12.25 7.15
N GLU A 81 13.39 11.94 7.99
CA GLU A 81 14.80 12.16 7.66
C GLU A 81 15.21 11.36 6.41
N ILE A 82 14.80 10.09 6.30
CA ILE A 82 15.12 9.25 5.13
C ILE A 82 14.46 9.78 3.85
N ILE A 83 13.17 10.12 3.90
CA ILE A 83 12.40 10.53 2.71
C ILE A 83 12.83 11.93 2.23
N LEU A 84 13.13 12.85 3.15
CA LEU A 84 13.47 14.23 2.81
C LEU A 84 14.96 14.41 2.49
N SER A 85 15.84 13.49 2.91
CA SER A 85 17.28 13.54 2.61
C SER A 85 17.64 12.95 1.24
N ARG A 86 16.73 12.21 0.59
CA ARG A 86 16.94 11.69 -0.77
C ARG A 86 16.30 12.59 -1.80
N SER A 87 17.08 13.00 -2.82
CA SER A 87 16.52 13.67 -3.99
C SER A 87 15.51 12.73 -4.68
N PRO A 88 14.28 13.16 -5.04
CA PRO A 88 13.17 12.27 -5.45
C PRO A 88 13.39 11.41 -6.71
N VAL A 89 14.59 11.40 -7.30
CA VAL A 89 14.89 10.83 -8.63
C VAL A 89 15.71 9.53 -8.57
N GLU A 90 16.25 9.13 -7.41
CA GLU A 90 17.13 7.95 -7.32
C GLU A 90 16.46 6.63 -6.86
N ILE A 91 15.14 6.61 -6.65
CA ILE A 91 14.45 5.43 -6.08
C ILE A 91 14.21 4.30 -7.09
N ASN A 92 14.50 4.49 -8.39
CA ASN A 92 14.41 3.41 -9.37
C ASN A 92 15.56 3.40 -10.38
N ILE A 93 16.75 3.01 -9.93
CA ILE A 93 17.79 2.44 -10.81
C ILE A 93 18.32 1.18 -10.11
N LYS A 94 17.62 0.06 -10.27
CA LYS A 94 18.18 -1.29 -10.48
C LYS A 94 17.07 -2.27 -10.82
#